data_AF-Z9JVC6-F1
#
_entry.id   AF-Z9JVC6-F1
#
_cell.length_a   1.000
_cell.length_b   1.000
_cell.length_c   1.000
_cell.angle_alpha   90.00
_cell.angle_beta   90.00
_cell.angle_gamma   90.00
#
_symmetry.space_group_name_H-M   'P 1'
#
loop_
_entity.id
_entity.type
_entity.pdbx_description
1 polymer ?
#
loop_
_entity_poly.entity_id
_entity_poly.type
_entity_poly.pdbx_seq_one_letter_code
_entity_poly.pdbx_strand_id
1 'polypeptide(L)'
;MTDQSQDQPQDARTAAAADGPLQPAAEADEQPLPEDIAALSYEAARDQLVEVVRRLESGQGGLEESISLWERGEMLARRCQQWLDGARERLDHAMAARGEQ
;
A
#
# COMPACT_ATOMS: atom_id res chain seq x y z
N MET A 1 37.88 42.09 29.86
CA MET A 1 37.67 40.70 30.32
C MET A 1 36.42 40.21 29.58
N THR A 2 36.48 40.20 28.24
CA THR A 2 36.41 38.97 27.42
C THR A 2 35.17 38.16 27.81
N ASP A 3 34.05 38.27 27.07
CA ASP A 3 33.82 37.70 25.72
C ASP A 3 34.09 36.19 25.65
N GLN A 4 33.23 35.48 24.91
CA GLN A 4 33.15 34.03 24.67
C GLN A 4 32.34 33.26 25.75
N SER A 5 31.22 32.59 25.46
CA SER A 5 30.90 31.85 24.25
C SER A 5 29.40 31.54 24.13
N GLN A 6 28.85 31.80 22.93
CA GLN A 6 28.00 30.91 22.12
C GLN A 6 26.63 30.52 22.74
N ASP A 7 25.50 31.10 22.34
CA ASP A 7 24.83 30.94 21.03
C ASP A 7 25.15 29.61 20.32
N GLN A 8 24.28 28.62 20.50
CA GLN A 8 23.93 27.72 19.41
C GLN A 8 22.41 27.46 19.40
N PRO A 9 21.78 27.55 18.22
CA PRO A 9 20.36 27.39 18.01
C PRO A 9 19.98 25.91 18.12
N GLN A 10 18.88 25.62 18.82
CA GLN A 10 18.27 24.29 18.77
C GLN A 10 17.42 24.16 17.49
N ASP A 11 18.04 24.38 16.34
CA ASP A 11 17.52 23.94 15.05
C ASP A 11 17.87 22.46 14.86
N ALA A 12 17.11 21.62 15.56
CA ALA A 12 17.01 20.21 15.24
C ALA A 12 15.52 19.87 15.13
N ARG A 13 14.86 20.48 14.13
CA ARG A 13 13.74 19.82 13.45
C ARG A 13 14.29 18.56 12.77
N THR A 14 14.52 17.54 13.58
CA THR A 14 14.64 16.18 13.09
C THR A 14 13.32 15.88 12.39
N ALA A 15 13.41 15.49 11.13
CA ALA A 15 12.29 14.98 10.37
C ALA A 15 11.66 13.86 11.21
N ALA A 16 10.43 14.11 11.67
CA ALA A 16 9.62 13.08 12.27
C ALA A 16 9.52 11.94 11.25
N ALA A 17 10.06 10.78 11.62
CA ALA A 17 9.71 9.54 10.97
C ALA A 17 8.18 9.48 10.91
N ALA A 18 7.64 9.34 9.70
CA ALA A 18 6.26 8.96 9.49
C ALA A 18 6.10 7.50 9.93
N ASP A 19 6.22 7.26 11.24
CA ASP A 19 5.97 6.00 11.94
C ASP A 19 4.68 6.17 12.77
N GLY A 20 3.70 6.85 12.19
CA GLY A 20 2.32 6.76 12.64
C GLY A 20 1.76 5.42 12.15
N PRO A 21 0.90 4.73 12.92
CA PRO A 21 0.26 3.52 12.42
C PRO A 21 -0.43 3.89 11.11
N LEU A 22 0.02 3.27 10.02
CA LEU A 22 -0.70 3.24 8.76
C LEU A 22 -2.07 2.67 9.13
N GLN A 23 -3.06 3.55 9.24
CA GLN A 23 -4.42 3.14 9.54
C GLN A 23 -4.79 2.10 8.47
N PRO A 24 -5.35 0.94 8.85
CA PRO A 24 -5.71 -0.06 7.87
C PRO A 24 -6.67 0.58 6.86
N ALA A 25 -6.41 0.36 5.57
CA ALA A 25 -7.19 0.87 4.44
C ALA A 25 -8.66 0.37 4.39
N ALA A 26 -9.20 -0.10 5.52
CA ALA A 26 -10.54 -0.66 5.64
C ALA A 26 -11.67 0.35 5.36
N GLU A 27 -11.39 1.66 5.36
CA GLU A 27 -12.37 2.69 4.98
C GLU A 27 -12.39 2.97 3.46
N ALA A 28 -11.41 2.47 2.70
CA ALA A 28 -11.34 2.64 1.23
C ALA A 28 -11.97 1.48 0.44
N ASP A 29 -12.52 0.48 1.15
CA ASP A 29 -12.94 -0.79 0.54
C ASP A 29 -14.27 -0.76 -0.22
N GLU A 30 -15.05 0.32 -0.11
CA GLU A 30 -16.42 0.37 -0.65
C GLU A 30 -16.50 0.82 -2.14
N GLN A 31 -15.44 1.45 -2.67
CA GLN A 31 -15.44 1.91 -4.07
C GLN A 31 -15.14 0.74 -5.02
N PRO A 32 -15.96 0.49 -6.05
CA PRO A 32 -15.74 -0.58 -7.00
C PRO A 32 -14.44 -0.36 -7.79
N LEU A 33 -13.69 -1.43 -8.00
CA LEU A 33 -12.47 -1.38 -8.82
C LEU A 33 -12.83 -1.09 -10.29
N PRO A 34 -12.02 -0.32 -11.01
CA PRO A 34 -12.13 -0.18 -12.45
C PRO A 34 -12.14 -1.55 -13.15
N GLU A 35 -12.90 -1.68 -14.24
CA GLU A 35 -13.10 -2.96 -14.94
C GLU A 35 -11.77 -3.58 -15.41
N ASP A 36 -10.79 -2.77 -15.82
CA ASP A 36 -9.47 -3.23 -16.27
C ASP A 36 -8.68 -3.91 -15.15
N ILE A 37 -8.90 -3.51 -13.90
CA ILE A 37 -8.27 -4.10 -12.71
C ILE A 37 -9.12 -5.24 -12.16
N ALA A 38 -10.44 -5.07 -12.11
CA ALA A 38 -11.39 -6.06 -11.62
C ALA A 38 -11.31 -7.37 -12.42
N ALA A 39 -11.06 -7.30 -13.73
CA ALA A 39 -10.94 -8.47 -14.60
C ALA A 39 -9.62 -9.24 -14.45
N LEU A 40 -8.62 -8.71 -13.72
CA LEU A 40 -7.31 -9.35 -13.61
C LEU A 40 -7.34 -10.64 -12.79
N SER A 41 -6.52 -11.61 -13.21
CA SER A 41 -6.11 -12.73 -12.34
C SER A 41 -5.20 -12.23 -11.22
N TYR A 42 -4.99 -13.07 -10.20
CA TYR A 42 -4.08 -12.74 -9.10
C TYR A 42 -2.66 -12.46 -9.62
N GLU A 43 -2.12 -13.33 -10.48
CA GLU A 43 -0.77 -13.18 -11.02
C GLU A 43 -0.64 -11.91 -11.86
N ALA A 44 -1.63 -11.63 -12.71
CA ALA A 44 -1.63 -10.43 -13.54
C ALA A 44 -1.71 -9.14 -12.70
N ALA A 45 -2.54 -9.12 -11.65
CA ALA A 45 -2.63 -7.99 -10.72
C ALA A 45 -1.32 -7.79 -9.96
N ARG A 46 -0.72 -8.87 -9.45
CA ARG A 46 0.57 -8.85 -8.75
C ARG A 46 1.69 -8.34 -9.65
N ASP A 47 1.78 -8.83 -10.88
CA ASP A 47 2.86 -8.45 -11.80
C ASP A 47 2.76 -6.97 -12.19
N GLN A 48 1.53 -6.45 -12.39
CA GLN A 48 1.32 -5.02 -12.59
C GLN A 48 1.67 -4.20 -11.34
N LEU A 49 1.35 -4.70 -10.14
CA LEU A 49 1.69 -4.03 -8.89
C LEU A 49 3.22 -3.91 -8.72
N VAL A 50 3.95 -4.98 -9.05
CA VAL A 50 5.42 -4.96 -9.04
C VAL A 50 5.98 -3.90 -9.99
N GLU A 51 5.41 -3.75 -11.19
CA GLU A 51 5.85 -2.71 -12.13
C GLU A 51 5.57 -1.29 -11.60
N VAL A 52 4.40 -1.08 -10.99
CA VAL A 52 4.04 0.19 -10.35
C VAL A 52 5.01 0.55 -9.24
N VAL A 53 5.30 -0.40 -8.34
CA VAL A 53 6.28 -0.21 -7.25
C VAL A 53 7.66 0.10 -7.82
N ARG A 54 8.11 -0.64 -8.83
CA ARG A 54 9.42 -0.39 -9.47
C ARG A 54 9.51 1.02 -10.04
N ARG A 55 8.44 1.53 -10.65
CA ARG A 55 8.40 2.89 -11.21
C ARG A 55 8.42 3.94 -10.09
N LEU A 56 7.67 3.75 -9.02
CA LEU A 56 7.71 4.62 -7.84
C LEU A 56 9.11 4.66 -7.21
N GLU A 57 9.75 3.51 -7.04
CA GLU A 57 11.10 3.37 -6.46
C GLU A 57 12.20 3.99 -7.33
N SER A 58 12.00 4.06 -8.65
CA SER A 58 12.94 4.73 -9.55
C SER A 58 13.05 6.24 -9.28
N GLY A 59 12.04 6.84 -8.62
CA GLY A 59 11.95 8.28 -8.39
C GLY A 59 11.86 9.10 -9.68
N GLN A 60 11.58 8.46 -10.82
CA GLN A 60 11.40 9.11 -12.11
C GLN A 60 9.93 9.56 -12.25
N GLY A 61 9.73 10.77 -12.79
CA GLY A 61 8.41 11.36 -12.96
C GLY A 61 8.16 12.58 -12.09
N GLY A 62 7.01 13.22 -12.29
CA GLY A 62 6.55 14.33 -11.46
C GLY A 62 5.64 13.87 -10.32
N LEU A 63 5.30 14.78 -9.40
CA LEU A 63 4.38 14.50 -8.29
C LEU A 63 3.04 13.90 -8.74
N GLU A 64 2.44 14.47 -9.78
CA GLU A 64 1.14 14.00 -10.33
C GLU A 64 1.22 12.55 -10.80
N GLU A 65 2.31 12.19 -11.47
CA GLU A 65 2.57 10.82 -11.92
C GLU A 65 2.74 9.87 -10.73
N SER A 66 3.49 10.27 -9.71
CA SER A 66 3.67 9.48 -8.49
C SER A 66 2.35 9.23 -7.76
N ILE A 67 1.45 10.23 -7.73
CA ILE A 67 0.11 10.08 -7.15
C ILE A 67 -0.70 9.08 -7.97
N SER A 68 -0.74 9.21 -9.30
CA SER A 68 -1.48 8.27 -10.16
C SER A 68 -0.95 6.83 -10.05
N LEU A 69 0.36 6.66 -9.94
CA LEU A 69 0.98 5.34 -9.74
C LEU A 69 0.58 4.75 -8.38
N TRP A 70 0.62 5.55 -7.32
CA TRP A 70 0.20 5.11 -6.00
C TRP A 70 -1.27 4.67 -5.98
N GLU A 71 -2.19 5.48 -6.52
CA GLU A 71 -3.62 5.15 -6.59
C GLU A 71 -3.87 3.84 -7.37
N ARG A 72 -3.17 3.65 -8.50
CA ARG A 72 -3.25 2.39 -9.24
C ARG A 72 -2.69 1.22 -8.43
N GLY A 73 -1.61 1.43 -7.70
CA GLY A 73 -1.01 0.44 -6.79
C GLY A 73 -2.00 -0.03 -5.73
N GLU A 74 -2.71 0.89 -5.08
CA GLU A 74 -3.73 0.58 -4.08
C GLU A 74 -4.87 -0.27 -4.66
N MET A 75 -5.34 0.08 -5.86
CA MET A 75 -6.39 -0.71 -6.53
C MET A 75 -5.92 -2.13 -6.91
N LEU A 76 -4.67 -2.28 -7.37
CA LEU A 76 -4.09 -3.59 -7.67
C LEU A 76 -3.91 -4.43 -6.40
N ALA A 77 -3.48 -3.81 -5.29
CA ALA A 77 -3.36 -4.48 -4.00
C ALA A 77 -4.73 -4.97 -3.50
N ARG A 78 -5.77 -4.13 -3.57
CA ARG A 78 -7.17 -4.53 -3.27
C ARG A 78 -7.62 -5.71 -4.11
N ARG A 79 -7.32 -5.73 -5.41
CA ARG A 79 -7.64 -6.88 -6.28
C ARG A 79 -6.94 -8.16 -5.84
N CYS A 80 -5.68 -8.07 -5.43
CA CYS A 80 -4.93 -9.20 -4.91
C CYS A 80 -5.55 -9.72 -3.61
N GLN A 81 -5.94 -8.82 -2.71
CA GLN A 81 -6.59 -9.17 -1.45
C GLN A 81 -7.92 -9.91 -1.69
N GLN A 82 -8.78 -9.42 -2.58
CA GLN A 82 -10.04 -10.09 -2.95
C GLN A 82 -9.82 -11.55 -3.42
N TRP A 83 -8.76 -11.81 -4.18
CA TRP A 83 -8.42 -13.17 -4.61
C TRP A 83 -8.01 -14.07 -3.42
N LEU A 84 -7.22 -13.53 -2.49
CA LEU A 84 -6.75 -14.24 -1.31
C LEU A 84 -7.89 -14.52 -0.33
N ASP A 85 -8.77 -13.55 -0.10
CA ASP A 85 -9.96 -13.70 0.75
C ASP A 85 -10.89 -14.77 0.19
N GLY A 86 -11.21 -14.71 -1.10
CA GLY A 86 -12.02 -15.75 -1.73
C GLY A 86 -11.37 -17.14 -1.68
N ALA A 87 -10.03 -17.23 -1.73
CA ALA A 87 -9.32 -18.49 -1.55
C ALA A 87 -9.41 -19.01 -0.10
N ARG A 88 -9.31 -18.10 0.86
CA ARG A 88 -9.46 -18.41 2.29
C ARG A 88 -10.85 -18.94 2.61
N GLU A 89 -11.89 -18.28 2.13
CA GLU A 89 -13.28 -18.70 2.34
C GLU A 89 -13.56 -20.11 1.81
N ARG A 90 -13.05 -20.42 0.61
CA ARG A 90 -13.19 -21.77 0.03
C ARG A 90 -12.51 -22.84 0.89
N LEU A 91 -11.34 -22.52 1.46
CA LEU A 91 -10.63 -23.43 2.36
C LEU A 91 -11.40 -23.63 3.66
N ASP A 92 -11.89 -22.54 4.26
CA ASP A 92 -12.64 -22.60 5.52
C ASP A 92 -13.94 -23.43 5.35
N HIS A 93 -14.66 -23.25 4.23
CA HIS A 93 -15.84 -24.07 3.90
C HIS A 93 -15.49 -25.56 3.73
N ALA A 94 -14.40 -25.87 3.02
CA ALA A 94 -13.95 -27.25 2.84
C ALA A 94 -13.53 -27.93 4.16
N MET A 95 -12.93 -27.17 5.09
CA MET A 95 -12.57 -27.69 6.41
C MET A 95 -13.78 -27.92 7.30
N ALA A 96 -14.76 -27.00 7.29
CA ALA A 96 -16.01 -27.16 8.04
C ALA A 96 -16.77 -28.43 7.60
N ALA A 97 -16.94 -28.64 6.30
CA ALA A 97 -17.63 -29.81 5.75
C ALA A 97 -16.94 -31.15 6.08
N ARG A 98 -15.65 -31.14 6.40
CA ARG A 98 -14.89 -32.34 6.80
C ARG A 98 -15.00 -32.62 8.31
N GLY A 99 -15.20 -31.59 9.14
CA GLY A 99 -15.35 -31.74 10.59
C GLY A 99 -16.72 -32.24 11.05
N GLU A 100 -17.72 -32.18 10.16
CA GLU A 100 -19.09 -32.66 10.39
C GLU A 100 -19.29 -34.15 10.00
N GLN A 101 -18.24 -34.81 9.50
CA GLN A 101 -18.21 -36.24 9.10
C GLN A 101 -17.49 -37.09 10.14
#